data_AF-G5N991-F1
#
_entry.id   AF-G5N991-F1
#
_cell.length_a   1.000
_cell.length_b   1.000
_cell.length_c   1.000
_cell.angle_alpha   90.00
_cell.angle_beta   90.00
_cell.angle_gamma   90.00
#
_symmetry.space_group_name_H-M   'P 1'
#
loop_
_entity.id
_entity.type
_entity.pdbx_description
1 polymer ?
#
loop_
_entity_poly.entity_id
_entity_poly.type
_entity_poly.pdbx_seq_one_letter_code
_entity_poly.pdbx_strand_id
1 'polypeptide(L)'
;DAIIAGGGMVGGLGERYTRVAAAHAVHNGLTVLPQTEKFLHGTKVAYGILVQSALLGQDDVLAQLIAAYRRFHLPARLSELEVDIHNTAEIDRVIAHTLRPVESIHYLPVTLTPDTLRAAFEKVEFFRI
;
A
#
# COMPACT_ATOMS: atom_id res chain seq x y z
N ASP A 1 -11.97 -1.33 -11.41
CA ASP A 1 -12.06 -2.81 -11.40
C ASP A 1 -10.74 -3.57 -11.17
N ALA A 2 -9.73 -2.98 -10.52
CA ALA A 2 -8.55 -3.74 -10.05
C ALA A 2 -8.83 -4.59 -8.79
N ILE A 3 -9.95 -4.35 -8.11
CA ILE A 3 -10.41 -5.13 -6.94
C ILE A 3 -10.66 -6.61 -7.32
N ILE A 4 -11.15 -6.88 -8.53
CA ILE A 4 -11.45 -8.26 -8.97
C ILE A 4 -10.17 -9.03 -9.33
N ALA A 5 -9.22 -8.39 -10.03
CA ALA A 5 -7.95 -9.01 -10.40
C ALA A 5 -7.03 -9.24 -9.18
N GLY A 6 -6.98 -8.29 -8.24
CA GLY A 6 -6.25 -8.45 -6.98
C GLY A 6 -6.93 -9.41 -6.01
N GLY A 7 -8.25 -9.30 -5.84
CA GLY A 7 -9.03 -10.17 -4.94
C GLY A 7 -9.00 -11.64 -5.36
N GLY A 8 -9.00 -11.93 -6.67
CA GLY A 8 -8.92 -13.28 -7.22
C GLY A 8 -7.57 -13.97 -7.01
N MET A 9 -6.45 -13.28 -7.22
CA MET A 9 -5.10 -13.84 -6.97
C MET A 9 -4.78 -13.95 -5.47
N VAL A 10 -5.27 -13.02 -4.65
CA VAL A 10 -5.04 -13.04 -3.20
C VAL A 10 -5.88 -14.12 -2.51
N GLY A 11 -6.96 -14.61 -3.12
CA GLY A 11 -7.96 -15.54 -2.56
C GLY A 11 -7.42 -16.82 -1.89
N GLY A 12 -6.20 -17.27 -2.20
CA GLY A 12 -5.65 -18.55 -1.72
C GLY A 12 -5.11 -18.61 -0.28
N LEU A 13 -4.80 -17.50 0.41
CA LEU A 13 -3.99 -17.55 1.65
C LEU A 13 -4.51 -16.64 2.80
N GLY A 14 -5.17 -17.22 3.82
CA GLY A 14 -5.39 -16.67 5.20
C GLY A 14 -6.55 -15.67 5.44
N GLU A 15 -7.39 -15.88 6.47
CA GLU A 15 -8.52 -15.08 7.01
C GLU A 15 -8.95 -13.69 6.42
N ARG A 16 -10.27 -13.52 6.16
CA ARG A 16 -10.89 -12.43 5.37
C ARG A 16 -10.70 -10.98 5.84
N TYR A 17 -10.40 -10.74 7.13
CA TYR A 17 -10.46 -9.39 7.72
C TYR A 17 -9.10 -8.69 7.85
N THR A 18 -8.00 -9.44 7.93
CA THR A 18 -6.64 -8.86 8.00
C THR A 18 -6.05 -8.54 6.63
N ARG A 19 -6.61 -9.09 5.54
CA ARG A 19 -6.05 -9.02 4.17
C ARG A 19 -5.91 -7.64 3.54
N VAL A 20 -6.72 -6.66 3.95
CA VAL A 20 -6.79 -5.34 3.29
C VAL A 20 -6.91 -4.17 4.28
N ALA A 21 -6.61 -4.45 5.55
CA ALA A 21 -6.68 -3.50 6.65
C ALA A 21 -5.80 -2.26 6.40
N ALA A 22 -4.51 -2.44 6.11
CA ALA A 22 -3.64 -1.33 5.69
C ALA A 22 -3.95 -0.86 4.27
N ALA A 23 -4.37 -1.75 3.37
CA ALA A 23 -4.52 -1.39 1.96
C ALA A 23 -5.51 -0.23 1.72
N HIS A 24 -6.68 -0.26 2.37
CA HIS A 24 -7.65 0.84 2.26
C HIS A 24 -7.22 2.10 3.03
N ALA A 25 -6.56 1.94 4.17
CA ALA A 25 -6.03 3.08 4.92
C ALA A 25 -4.95 3.82 4.12
N VAL A 26 -4.05 3.09 3.45
CA VAL A 26 -3.03 3.66 2.55
C VAL A 26 -3.69 4.31 1.34
N HIS A 27 -4.72 3.69 0.76
CA HIS A 27 -5.54 4.34 -0.28
C HIS A 27 -6.07 5.69 0.22
N ASN A 28 -6.70 5.72 1.40
CA ASN A 28 -7.26 6.95 1.98
C ASN A 28 -6.15 7.99 2.21
N GLY A 29 -5.00 7.55 2.72
CA GLY A 29 -3.81 8.38 2.87
C GLY A 29 -3.36 9.02 1.56
N LEU A 30 -3.30 8.27 0.47
CA LEU A 30 -2.91 8.79 -0.84
C LEU A 30 -3.90 9.85 -1.35
N THR A 31 -5.19 9.73 -1.05
CA THR A 31 -6.21 10.69 -1.52
C THR A 31 -6.03 12.12 -1.02
N VAL A 32 -5.17 12.36 -0.01
CA VAL A 32 -4.84 13.71 0.44
C VAL A 32 -3.92 14.49 -0.52
N LEU A 33 -3.36 13.80 -1.50
CA LEU A 33 -2.46 14.34 -2.53
C LEU A 33 -3.22 14.51 -3.85
N PRO A 34 -3.47 15.75 -4.32
CA PRO A 34 -4.27 16.01 -5.53
C PRO A 34 -3.76 15.30 -6.79
N GLN A 35 -2.44 15.16 -6.94
CA GLN A 35 -1.83 14.45 -8.07
C GLN A 35 -2.25 12.97 -8.17
N THR A 36 -2.73 12.38 -7.07
CA THR A 36 -3.17 10.98 -7.05
C THR A 36 -4.64 10.79 -7.45
N GLU A 37 -5.39 11.88 -7.68
CA GLU A 37 -6.82 11.84 -8.00
C GLU A 37 -7.11 11.01 -9.26
N LYS A 38 -6.28 11.19 -10.30
CA LYS A 38 -6.41 10.51 -11.59
C LYS A 38 -6.24 8.99 -11.54
N PHE A 39 -5.63 8.46 -10.48
CA PHE A 39 -5.47 7.02 -10.32
C PHE A 39 -6.75 6.41 -9.75
N LEU A 40 -7.21 5.33 -10.38
CA LEU A 40 -8.42 4.62 -9.97
C LEU A 40 -8.31 4.14 -8.51
N HIS A 41 -9.46 4.08 -7.83
CA HIS A 41 -9.55 3.55 -6.47
C HIS A 41 -8.81 2.21 -6.31
N GLY A 42 -9.10 1.26 -7.20
CA GLY A 42 -8.47 -0.06 -7.18
C GLY A 42 -6.96 -0.04 -7.39
N THR A 43 -6.43 0.95 -8.12
CA THR A 43 -4.98 1.12 -8.34
C THR A 43 -4.28 1.53 -7.04
N LYS A 44 -4.86 2.50 -6.32
CA LYS A 44 -4.37 2.94 -5.00
C LYS A 44 -4.51 1.84 -3.94
N VAL A 45 -5.62 1.08 -3.95
CA VAL A 45 -5.81 -0.08 -3.06
C VAL A 45 -4.79 -1.17 -3.36
N ALA A 46 -4.52 -1.47 -4.64
CA ALA A 46 -3.50 -2.45 -5.02
C ALA A 46 -2.11 -2.06 -4.48
N TYR A 47 -1.70 -0.80 -4.65
CA TYR A 47 -0.45 -0.30 -4.04
C TYR A 47 -0.45 -0.47 -2.51
N GLY A 48 -1.57 -0.17 -1.84
CA GLY A 48 -1.73 -0.38 -0.40
C GLY A 48 -1.54 -1.83 0.06
N ILE A 49 -1.81 -2.83 -0.79
CA ILE A 49 -1.52 -4.25 -0.47
C ILE A 49 0.00 -4.48 -0.37
N LEU A 50 0.80 -3.85 -1.24
CA LEU A 50 2.26 -3.95 -1.17
C LEU A 50 2.80 -3.36 0.14
N VAL A 51 2.28 -2.19 0.52
CA VAL A 51 2.65 -1.53 1.78
C VAL A 51 2.24 -2.39 2.98
N GLN A 52 1.07 -3.03 2.92
CA GLN A 52 0.66 -3.98 3.96
C GLN A 52 1.63 -5.17 4.07
N SER A 53 2.02 -5.79 2.96
CA SER A 53 3.00 -6.88 2.97
C SER A 53 4.35 -6.43 3.54
N ALA A 54 4.79 -5.20 3.21
CA ALA A 54 5.99 -4.62 3.78
C ALA A 54 5.89 -4.41 5.31
N LEU A 55 4.77 -3.87 5.81
CA LEU A 55 4.50 -3.70 7.24
C LEU A 55 4.51 -5.04 8.00
N LEU A 56 4.01 -6.10 7.37
CA LEU A 56 3.95 -7.45 7.95
C LEU A 56 5.28 -8.22 7.79
N GLY A 57 6.30 -7.63 7.18
CA GLY A 57 7.60 -8.30 6.94
C GLY A 57 7.50 -9.50 5.98
N GLN A 58 6.51 -9.52 5.09
CA GLN A 58 6.22 -10.65 4.19
C GLN A 58 6.95 -10.49 2.85
N ASP A 59 8.28 -10.56 2.88
CA ASP A 59 9.11 -10.19 1.72
C ASP A 59 8.92 -11.12 0.51
N ASP A 60 8.73 -12.41 0.75
CA ASP A 60 8.43 -13.39 -0.31
C ASP A 60 7.08 -13.09 -0.99
N VAL A 61 6.08 -12.65 -0.21
CA VAL A 61 4.76 -12.26 -0.72
C VAL A 61 4.87 -10.94 -1.48
N LEU A 62 5.60 -9.98 -0.93
CA LEU A 62 5.86 -8.68 -1.57
C LEU A 62 6.54 -8.87 -2.93
N ALA A 63 7.56 -9.72 -3.01
CA ALA A 63 8.25 -10.06 -4.26
C ALA A 63 7.30 -10.68 -5.29
N GLN A 64 6.47 -11.65 -4.88
CA GLN A 64 5.48 -12.29 -5.76
C GLN A 64 4.42 -11.29 -6.26
N LEU A 65 3.93 -10.41 -5.38
CA LEU A 65 2.96 -9.38 -5.73
C LEU A 65 3.54 -8.36 -6.70
N ILE A 66 4.75 -7.84 -6.45
CA ILE A 66 5.40 -6.88 -7.35
C ILE A 66 5.66 -7.53 -8.72
N ALA A 67 6.11 -8.80 -8.76
CA ALA A 67 6.28 -9.53 -10.01
C ALA A 67 4.96 -9.66 -10.78
N ALA A 68 3.86 -9.96 -10.09
CA ALA A 68 2.54 -10.01 -10.69
C ALA A 68 2.07 -8.64 -11.18
N TYR A 69 2.25 -7.58 -10.38
CA TYR A 69 1.81 -6.22 -10.71
C TYR A 69 2.48 -5.71 -11.98
N ARG A 70 3.78 -5.98 -12.13
CA ARG A 70 4.52 -5.66 -13.37
C ARG A 70 3.93 -6.34 -14.61
N ARG A 71 3.49 -7.59 -14.50
CA ARG A 71 2.83 -8.32 -15.62
C ARG A 71 1.46 -7.74 -15.99
N PHE A 72 0.78 -7.11 -15.03
CA PHE A 72 -0.53 -6.48 -15.23
C PHE A 72 -0.46 -4.96 -15.41
N HIS A 73 0.74 -4.39 -15.52
CA HIS A 73 0.96 -2.94 -15.60
C HIS A 73 0.31 -2.15 -14.44
N LEU A 74 0.33 -2.72 -13.24
CA LEU A 74 -0.11 -2.05 -12.01
C LEU A 74 1.07 -1.34 -11.32
N PRO A 75 0.86 -0.18 -10.69
CA PRO A 75 1.88 0.52 -9.92
C PRO A 75 2.38 -0.33 -8.74
N ALA A 76 3.70 -0.48 -8.67
CA ALA A 76 4.44 -1.13 -7.60
C ALA A 76 5.39 -0.16 -6.86
N ARG A 77 5.31 1.15 -7.16
CA ARG A 77 6.07 2.23 -6.53
C ARG A 77 5.20 3.47 -6.34
N LEU A 78 5.52 4.32 -5.36
CA LEU A 78 4.93 5.65 -5.21
C LEU A 78 5.22 6.54 -6.42
N SER A 79 6.43 6.43 -6.99
CA SER A 79 6.79 7.17 -8.20
C SER A 79 5.88 6.87 -9.39
N GLU A 80 5.31 5.66 -9.49
CA GLU A 80 4.32 5.28 -10.50
C GLU A 80 2.90 5.79 -10.19
N LEU A 81 2.70 6.33 -8.98
CA LEU A 81 1.50 7.07 -8.54
C LEU A 81 1.75 8.59 -8.50
N GLU A 82 2.85 9.07 -9.09
CA GLU A 82 3.29 10.47 -9.06
C GLU A 82 3.50 11.03 -7.65
N VAL A 83 3.89 10.17 -6.71
CA VAL A 83 4.29 10.57 -5.36
C VAL A 83 5.80 10.39 -5.23
N ASP A 84 6.51 11.47 -4.90
CA ASP A 84 7.95 11.41 -4.63
C ASP A 84 8.20 11.02 -3.17
N ILE A 85 8.85 9.87 -2.95
CA ILE A 85 9.21 9.39 -1.62
C ILE A 85 10.13 10.38 -0.87
N HIS A 86 10.86 11.22 -1.60
CA HIS A 86 11.76 12.23 -1.03
C HIS A 86 11.05 13.54 -0.67
N ASN A 87 9.79 13.73 -1.08
CA ASN A 87 8.98 14.84 -0.63
C ASN A 87 8.42 14.57 0.78
N THR A 88 9.26 14.82 1.80
CA THR A 88 8.94 14.52 3.20
C THR A 88 7.59 15.10 3.64
N ALA A 89 7.25 16.32 3.20
CA ALA A 89 6.01 16.98 3.57
C ALA A 89 4.76 16.27 3.01
N GLU A 90 4.81 15.78 1.78
CA GLU A 90 3.72 14.98 1.20
C GLU A 90 3.60 13.62 1.86
N ILE A 91 4.73 12.95 2.07
CA ILE A 91 4.76 11.64 2.74
C ILE A 91 4.24 11.74 4.18
N ASP A 92 4.61 12.79 4.92
CA ASP A 92 4.09 13.02 6.27
C ASP A 92 2.57 13.22 6.28
N ARG A 93 2.01 13.92 5.29
CA ARG A 93 0.55 14.07 5.15
C ARG A 93 -0.14 12.74 4.87
N VAL A 94 0.43 11.92 3.97
CA VAL A 94 -0.10 10.57 3.68
C VAL A 94 -0.03 9.69 4.91
N ILE A 95 1.09 9.68 5.64
CA ILE A 95 1.28 8.91 6.88
C ILE A 95 0.29 9.35 7.95
N ALA A 96 0.19 10.66 8.21
CA ALA A 96 -0.71 11.20 9.22
C ALA A 96 -2.16 10.83 8.94
N HIS A 97 -2.57 10.86 7.67
CA HIS A 97 -3.94 10.47 7.30
C HIS A 97 -4.15 8.95 7.41
N THR A 98 -3.19 8.14 6.97
CA THR A 98 -3.24 6.66 7.03
C THR A 98 -3.32 6.17 8.48
N LEU A 99 -2.68 6.86 9.43
CA LEU A 99 -2.63 6.46 10.84
C LEU A 99 -3.74 7.06 11.72
N ARG A 100 -4.72 7.75 11.14
CA ARG A 100 -5.86 8.29 11.92
C ARG A 100 -6.53 7.15 12.72
N PRO A 101 -7.01 7.39 13.95
CA PRO A 101 -7.55 6.32 14.81
C PRO A 101 -8.73 5.53 14.23
N VAL A 102 -9.43 6.11 13.25
CA VAL A 102 -10.59 5.50 12.57
C VAL A 102 -10.19 4.56 11.43
N GLU A 103 -8.94 4.61 10.97
CA GLU A 103 -8.50 3.87 9.78
C GLU A 103 -8.34 2.38 10.07
N SER A 104 -8.58 1.55 9.06
CA SER A 104 -8.54 0.10 9.19
C SER A 104 -7.14 -0.47 9.42
N ILE A 105 -6.08 0.32 9.24
CA ILE A 105 -4.69 -0.14 9.43
C ILE A 105 -4.45 -0.68 10.84
N HIS A 106 -5.17 -0.17 11.85
CA HIS A 106 -5.04 -0.57 13.26
C HIS A 106 -5.52 -1.99 13.55
N TYR A 107 -6.10 -2.70 12.57
CA TYR A 107 -6.40 -4.13 12.68
C TYR A 107 -5.20 -5.04 12.36
N LEU A 108 -4.08 -4.48 11.90
CA LEU A 108 -2.86 -5.26 11.70
C LEU A 108 -2.23 -5.63 13.06
N PRO A 109 -1.72 -6.86 13.22
CA PRO A 109 -1.05 -7.30 14.43
C PRO A 109 0.42 -6.82 14.49
N VAL A 110 0.66 -5.53 14.27
CA VAL A 110 1.98 -4.90 14.29
C VAL A 110 1.94 -3.57 15.03
N THR A 111 3.06 -3.15 15.60
CA THR A 111 3.18 -1.80 16.18
C THR A 111 3.23 -0.77 15.05
N LEU A 112 2.24 0.12 15.01
CA LEU A 112 2.13 1.16 14.00
C LEU A 112 2.62 2.51 14.56
N THR A 113 3.63 3.07 13.90
CA THR A 113 4.14 4.42 14.11
C THR A 113 4.38 5.11 12.77
N PRO A 114 4.50 6.45 12.72
CA PRO A 114 4.91 7.17 11.50
C PRO A 114 6.18 6.59 10.87
N ASP A 115 7.18 6.24 11.68
CA ASP A 115 8.44 5.67 11.20
C ASP A 115 8.26 4.28 10.58
N THR A 116 7.46 3.41 11.20
CA THR A 116 7.20 2.07 10.63
C THR A 116 6.46 2.14 9.29
N LEU A 117 5.52 3.07 9.14
CA LEU A 117 4.79 3.26 7.89
C LEU A 117 5.67 3.92 6.82
N ARG A 118 6.51 4.90 7.20
CA ARG A 118 7.53 5.48 6.32
C ARG A 118 8.49 4.40 5.79
N ALA A 119 9.03 3.57 6.68
CA ALA A 119 9.92 2.48 6.31
C ALA A 119 9.22 1.47 5.37
N ALA A 120 7.93 1.21 5.56
CA ALA A 120 7.16 0.38 4.63
C ALA A 120 7.01 1.01 3.25
N PHE A 121 6.74 2.33 3.14
CA PHE A 121 6.72 3.04 1.86
C PHE A 121 8.08 2.99 1.17
N GLU A 122 9.17 3.28 1.89
CA GLU A 122 10.54 3.21 1.37
C GLU A 122 10.89 1.79 0.90
N LYS A 123 10.50 0.76 1.67
CA LYS A 123 10.71 -0.63 1.31
C LYS A 123 10.04 -0.97 -0.01
N VAL A 124 8.77 -0.60 -0.19
CA VAL A 124 8.04 -0.85 -1.45
C VAL A 124 8.67 -0.07 -2.60
N GLU A 125 9.00 1.20 -2.41
CA GLU A 125 9.61 2.06 -3.44
C GLU A 125 10.90 1.46 -4.00
N PHE A 126 11.77 0.97 -3.11
CA PHE A 126 13.10 0.49 -3.46
C PHE A 126 13.21 -1.03 -3.53
N PHE A 127 12.11 -1.77 -3.42
CA PHE A 127 12.12 -3.22 -3.44
C PHE A 127 12.72 -3.75 -4.74
N ARG A 128 13.74 -4.61 -4.61
CA ARG A 128 14.40 -5.26 -5.74
C ARG A 128 13.99 -6.73 -5.77
N ILE A 129 13.59 -7.19 -6.95
CA ILE A 129 13.36 -8.60 -7.28
C ILE A 129 14.52 -9.05 -8.14
#